data_AF-A0A3L9MHA2-F1
#
_entry.id   AF-A0A3L9MHA2-F1
#
_cell.length_a   1.000
_cell.length_b   1.000
_cell.length_c   1.000
_cell.angle_alpha   90.00
_cell.angle_beta   90.00
_cell.angle_gamma   90.00
#
_symmetry.space_group_name_H-M   'P 1'
#
loop_
_entity.id
_entity.type
_entity.pdbx_description
1 polymer ?
#
loop_
_entity_poly.entity_id
_entity_poly.type
_entity_poly.pdbx_seq_one_letter_code
_entity_poly.pdbx_strand_id
1 'polypeptide(L)'
;MSKIKRLRVFAGPNGSGKSTLFETISSKFNAGYFINSDLIEKEISSKGFIDLDRYELKLTEKDFEDFKTETASISLFEKAKLEGKSIDVIFKNNVLVDKSKATHSYEAAFITSFIRKHLLIKGKSYSFETVMSHPSKLDEIMDAKKKGFKTYMYFVCIEDPLINISRIENRVEKGGHPVPEEKVVKRYHSTLNNLFPALKLVDKAYIFDNSTQEMRLFAQVKKSELEIFIQHLLKI
;
A
#
# COMPACT_ATOMS: atom_id res chain seq x y z
N MET A 1 -18.69 -0.97 -24.12
CA MET A 1 -17.26 -0.93 -23.73
C MET A 1 -17.13 -1.47 -22.32
N SER A 2 -16.16 -2.34 -22.04
CA SER A 2 -15.91 -2.84 -20.68
C SER A 2 -15.41 -1.71 -19.77
N LYS A 3 -15.80 -1.74 -18.48
CA LYS A 3 -15.37 -0.75 -17.47
C LYS A 3 -13.83 -0.77 -17.35
N ILE A 4 -13.19 0.38 -17.50
CA ILE A 4 -11.73 0.50 -17.36
C ILE A 4 -11.31 0.12 -15.94
N LYS A 5 -10.46 -0.91 -15.82
CA LYS A 5 -9.87 -1.38 -14.56
C LYS A 5 -8.73 -0.46 -14.15
N ARG A 6 -8.68 -0.05 -12.88
CA ARG A 6 -7.67 0.89 -12.37
C ARG A 6 -6.99 0.35 -11.13
N LEU A 7 -5.66 0.46 -11.11
CA LEU A 7 -4.86 0.28 -9.91
C LEU A 7 -4.37 1.67 -9.47
N ARG A 8 -4.58 2.03 -8.21
CA ARG A 8 -4.04 3.27 -7.63
C ARG A 8 -3.11 2.96 -6.47
N VAL A 9 -1.86 3.39 -6.56
CA VAL A 9 -0.85 3.18 -5.53
C VAL A 9 -0.57 4.51 -4.85
N PHE A 10 -0.81 4.58 -3.54
CA PHE A 10 -0.45 5.71 -2.70
C PHE A 10 0.88 5.35 -2.02
N ALA A 11 1.97 5.98 -2.47
CA ALA A 11 3.34 5.60 -2.13
C ALA A 11 4.11 6.74 -1.43
N GLY A 12 5.13 6.39 -0.65
CA GLY A 12 6.00 7.35 0.02
C GLY A 12 6.42 6.93 1.43
N PRO A 13 7.44 7.56 2.01
CA PRO A 13 8.01 7.19 3.32
C PRO A 13 6.99 7.13 4.46
N ASN A 14 7.30 6.41 5.54
CA ASN A 14 6.46 6.41 6.75
C ASN A 14 6.26 7.86 7.24
N GLY A 15 5.05 8.24 7.68
CA GLY A 15 4.79 9.62 8.14
C GLY A 15 4.72 10.69 7.03
N SER A 16 4.76 10.32 5.74
CA SER A 16 4.71 11.30 4.65
C SER A 16 3.34 11.93 4.40
N GLY A 17 2.24 11.38 4.91
CA GLY A 17 0.88 11.90 4.69
C GLY A 17 0.06 11.19 3.60
N LYS A 18 0.44 9.95 3.23
CA LYS A 18 -0.28 9.14 2.23
C LYS A 18 -1.78 9.00 2.51
N SER A 19 -2.17 8.77 3.76
CA SER A 19 -3.57 8.56 4.12
C SER A 19 -4.41 9.83 3.93
N THR A 20 -3.88 10.99 4.33
CA THR A 20 -4.50 12.30 4.04
C THR A 20 -4.68 12.52 2.54
N LEU A 21 -3.67 12.15 1.74
CA LEU A 21 -3.77 12.23 0.29
C LEU A 21 -4.82 11.25 -0.27
N PHE A 22 -4.89 10.03 0.26
CA PHE A 22 -5.90 9.04 -0.11
C PHE A 22 -7.32 9.56 0.16
N GLU A 23 -7.59 10.11 1.33
CA GLU A 23 -8.88 10.73 1.68
C GLU A 23 -9.24 11.86 0.71
N THR A 24 -8.29 12.75 0.44
CA THR A 24 -8.48 13.88 -0.49
C THR A 24 -8.82 13.39 -1.90
N ILE A 25 -8.13 12.37 -2.40
CA ILE A 25 -8.36 11.85 -3.76
C ILE A 25 -9.63 11.00 -3.83
N SER A 26 -9.89 10.17 -2.83
CA SER A 26 -11.06 9.27 -2.81
C SER A 26 -12.38 10.02 -2.65
N SER A 27 -12.38 11.20 -2.01
CA SER A 27 -13.55 12.09 -1.97
C SER A 27 -13.96 12.63 -3.34
N LYS A 28 -13.02 12.73 -4.29
CA LYS A 28 -13.23 13.31 -5.63
C LYS A 28 -13.31 12.26 -6.73
N PHE A 29 -12.73 11.09 -6.53
CA PHE A 29 -12.60 10.06 -7.55
C PHE A 29 -12.82 8.67 -6.97
N ASN A 30 -13.44 7.79 -7.76
CA ASN A 30 -13.52 6.38 -7.40
C ASN A 30 -12.11 5.76 -7.35
N ALA A 31 -11.71 5.36 -6.14
CA ALA A 31 -10.41 4.74 -5.85
C ALA A 31 -10.44 3.19 -5.96
N GLY A 32 -11.58 2.60 -6.27
CA GLY A 32 -11.78 1.15 -6.19
C GLY A 32 -11.79 0.67 -4.73
N TYR A 33 -11.65 -0.64 -4.53
CA TYR A 33 -11.50 -1.18 -3.17
C TYR A 33 -10.17 -0.74 -2.57
N PHE A 34 -10.23 -0.05 -1.43
CA PHE A 34 -9.03 0.36 -0.71
C PHE A 34 -8.58 -0.76 0.23
N ILE A 35 -7.41 -1.34 -0.05
CA ILE A 35 -6.85 -2.43 0.75
C ILE A 35 -5.62 -1.90 1.50
N ASN A 36 -5.78 -1.68 2.80
CA ASN A 36 -4.75 -1.15 3.68
C ASN A 36 -4.50 -2.10 4.85
N SER A 37 -3.23 -2.45 5.11
CA SER A 37 -2.89 -3.44 6.13
C SER A 37 -3.23 -2.99 7.56
N ASP A 38 -3.07 -1.70 7.89
CA ASP A 38 -3.41 -1.19 9.23
C ASP A 38 -4.94 -1.25 9.46
N LEU A 39 -5.75 -1.03 8.41
CA LEU A 39 -7.21 -1.19 8.50
C LEU A 39 -7.62 -2.65 8.66
N ILE A 40 -6.99 -3.56 7.91
CA ILE A 40 -7.22 -4.99 8.04
C ILE A 40 -6.81 -5.49 9.43
N GLU A 41 -5.67 -5.04 9.96
CA GLU A 41 -5.19 -5.37 11.30
C GLU A 41 -6.21 -4.96 12.37
N LYS A 42 -6.66 -3.70 12.34
CA LYS A 42 -7.70 -3.21 13.27
C LYS A 42 -9.00 -4.02 13.17
N GLU A 43 -9.40 -4.40 11.96
CA GLU A 43 -10.63 -5.16 11.76
C GLU A 43 -10.53 -6.60 12.27
N ILE A 44 -9.44 -7.32 11.97
CA ILE A 44 -9.28 -8.68 12.50
C ILE A 44 -9.02 -8.67 14.01
N SER A 45 -8.33 -7.68 14.57
CA SER A 45 -8.19 -7.53 16.02
C SER A 45 -9.52 -7.29 16.74
N SER A 46 -10.50 -6.67 16.08
CA SER A 46 -11.80 -6.36 16.67
C SER A 46 -12.88 -7.41 16.39
N LYS A 47 -12.92 -7.96 15.17
CA LYS A 47 -13.95 -8.91 14.72
C LYS A 47 -13.47 -10.36 14.65
N GLY A 48 -12.17 -10.59 14.53
CA GLY A 48 -11.57 -11.91 14.29
C GLY A 48 -11.66 -12.39 12.84
N PHE A 49 -12.24 -11.62 11.91
CA PHE A 49 -12.41 -12.07 10.53
C PHE A 49 -12.55 -10.94 9.51
N ILE A 50 -12.35 -11.30 8.23
CA ILE A 50 -12.61 -10.47 7.05
C ILE A 50 -13.56 -11.20 6.10
N ASP A 51 -14.73 -10.63 5.88
CA ASP A 51 -15.67 -11.07 4.84
C ASP A 51 -15.19 -10.59 3.46
N LEU A 52 -15.08 -11.53 2.50
CA LEU A 52 -14.63 -11.24 1.14
C LEU A 52 -15.76 -10.76 0.22
N ASP A 53 -17.03 -10.89 0.62
CA ASP A 53 -18.18 -10.44 -0.15
C ASP A 53 -18.17 -8.92 -0.34
N ARG A 54 -17.64 -8.16 0.62
CA ARG A 54 -17.47 -6.69 0.50
C ARG A 54 -16.49 -6.27 -0.60
N TYR A 55 -15.62 -7.18 -1.03
CA TYR A 55 -14.71 -6.99 -2.16
C TYR A 55 -15.27 -7.60 -3.45
N GLU A 56 -16.52 -8.09 -3.40
CA GLU A 56 -17.18 -8.86 -4.44
C GLU A 56 -16.32 -10.06 -4.92
N LEU A 57 -15.51 -10.61 -4.01
CA LEU A 57 -14.67 -11.77 -4.27
C LEU A 57 -15.40 -13.02 -3.80
N LYS A 58 -15.73 -13.92 -4.72
CA LYS A 58 -16.22 -15.27 -4.41
C LYS A 58 -15.07 -16.24 -4.62
N LEU A 59 -14.41 -16.64 -3.53
CA LEU A 59 -13.23 -17.50 -3.52
C LEU A 59 -13.55 -18.84 -2.85
N THR A 60 -12.62 -19.78 -2.96
CA THR A 60 -12.73 -21.14 -2.43
C THR A 60 -11.58 -21.45 -1.48
N GLU A 61 -11.72 -22.53 -0.70
CA GLU A 61 -10.63 -23.06 0.11
C GLU A 61 -9.38 -23.35 -0.75
N LYS A 62 -9.60 -23.83 -1.99
CA LYS A 62 -8.51 -24.09 -2.92
C LYS A 62 -7.74 -22.82 -3.29
N ASP A 63 -8.43 -21.71 -3.56
CA ASP A 63 -7.77 -20.42 -3.84
C ASP A 63 -6.84 -20.01 -2.67
N PHE A 64 -7.29 -20.25 -1.44
CA PHE A 64 -6.55 -19.95 -0.23
C PHE A 64 -5.32 -20.85 -0.05
N GLU A 65 -5.48 -22.16 -0.19
CA GLU A 65 -4.39 -23.11 -0.06
C GLU A 65 -3.36 -22.97 -1.19
N ASP A 66 -3.80 -22.71 -2.43
CA ASP A 66 -2.91 -22.39 -3.54
C ASP A 66 -2.07 -21.15 -3.20
N PHE A 67 -2.70 -20.08 -2.70
CA PHE A 67 -1.99 -18.85 -2.32
C PHE A 67 -0.94 -19.08 -1.22
N LYS A 68 -1.22 -19.96 -0.25
CA LYS A 68 -0.27 -20.26 0.83
C LYS A 68 1.07 -20.78 0.32
N THR A 69 1.06 -21.48 -0.82
CA THR A 69 2.26 -22.04 -1.46
C THR A 69 3.06 -21.03 -2.30
N GLU A 70 2.57 -19.81 -2.49
CA GLU A 70 3.25 -18.82 -3.32
C GLU A 70 4.41 -18.17 -2.58
N THR A 71 5.46 -17.80 -3.32
CA THR A 71 6.67 -17.14 -2.78
C THR A 71 6.34 -15.91 -1.93
N ALA A 72 5.36 -15.11 -2.34
CA ALA A 72 4.93 -13.94 -1.59
C ALA A 72 4.37 -14.32 -0.20
N SER A 73 3.57 -15.38 -0.13
CA SER A 73 3.02 -15.93 1.11
C SER A 73 4.12 -16.55 1.97
N ILE A 74 4.94 -17.45 1.40
CA ILE A 74 6.03 -18.14 2.10
C ILE A 74 6.96 -17.12 2.78
N SER A 75 7.32 -16.04 2.08
CA SER A 75 8.18 -14.99 2.64
C SER A 75 7.58 -14.27 3.86
N LEU A 76 6.25 -14.22 3.98
CA LEU A 76 5.58 -13.66 5.16
C LEU A 76 5.63 -14.63 6.33
N PHE A 77 5.37 -15.92 6.10
CA PHE A 77 5.49 -16.96 7.12
C PHE A 77 6.91 -17.05 7.68
N GLU A 78 7.93 -16.99 6.82
CA GLU A 78 9.34 -17.00 7.24
C GLU A 78 9.69 -15.79 8.12
N LYS A 79 9.26 -14.58 7.71
CA LYS A 79 9.50 -13.36 8.49
C LYS A 79 8.80 -13.38 9.84
N ALA A 80 7.54 -13.84 9.87
CA ALA A 80 6.81 -14.02 11.12
C ALA A 80 7.58 -14.98 12.04
N LYS A 81 7.98 -16.15 11.52
CA LYS A 81 8.71 -17.16 12.30
C LYS A 81 10.04 -16.63 12.85
N LEU A 82 10.79 -15.84 12.08
CA LEU A 82 12.04 -15.22 12.53
C LEU A 82 11.83 -14.23 13.69
N GLU A 83 10.66 -13.61 13.78
CA GLU A 83 10.27 -12.75 14.90
C GLU A 83 9.54 -13.50 16.03
N GLY A 84 9.54 -14.85 16.02
CA GLY A 84 8.86 -15.66 17.03
C GLY A 84 7.32 -15.59 16.94
N LYS A 85 6.80 -15.21 15.76
CA LYS A 85 5.38 -15.02 15.46
C LYS A 85 4.88 -16.10 14.51
N SER A 86 3.56 -16.30 14.45
CA SER A 86 2.90 -17.26 13.55
C SER A 86 1.70 -16.62 12.88
N ILE A 87 1.43 -16.93 11.61
CA ILE A 87 0.23 -16.47 10.91
C ILE A 87 -0.82 -17.59 11.02
N ASP A 88 -1.87 -17.39 11.83
CA ASP A 88 -2.96 -18.36 12.02
C ASP A 88 -4.26 -17.88 11.36
N VAL A 89 -4.23 -17.77 10.03
CA VAL A 89 -5.39 -17.40 9.21
C VAL A 89 -5.94 -18.65 8.53
N ILE A 90 -7.25 -18.84 8.60
CA ILE A 90 -7.96 -19.89 7.85
C ILE A 90 -9.02 -19.31 6.92
N PHE A 91 -9.42 -20.09 5.92
CA PHE A 91 -10.57 -19.78 5.09
C PHE A 91 -11.80 -20.56 5.58
N LYS A 92 -12.97 -19.93 5.60
CA LYS A 92 -14.25 -20.58 5.89
C LYS A 92 -15.39 -19.80 5.27
N ASN A 93 -16.21 -20.44 4.42
CA ASN A 93 -17.42 -19.83 3.84
C ASN A 93 -17.18 -18.45 3.22
N ASN A 94 -16.10 -18.26 2.46
CA ASN A 94 -15.72 -16.98 1.85
C ASN A 94 -15.30 -15.88 2.85
N VAL A 95 -14.89 -16.29 4.04
CA VAL A 95 -14.37 -15.43 5.10
C VAL A 95 -12.94 -15.88 5.45
N LEU A 96 -12.06 -14.91 5.69
CA LEU A 96 -10.74 -15.14 6.28
C LEU A 96 -10.84 -14.94 7.79
N VAL A 97 -10.57 -15.97 8.58
CA VAL A 97 -10.66 -15.92 10.04
C VAL A 97 -9.27 -15.93 10.63
N ASP A 98 -8.96 -14.93 11.46
CA ASP A 98 -7.76 -14.88 12.29
C ASP A 98 -8.05 -15.65 13.60
N LYS A 99 -7.32 -16.74 13.81
CA LYS A 99 -7.42 -17.57 15.02
C LYS A 99 -6.40 -17.20 16.09
N SER A 100 -5.52 -16.25 15.81
CA SER A 100 -4.50 -15.82 16.74
C SER A 100 -5.12 -15.26 18.02
N LYS A 101 -4.57 -15.64 19.18
CA LYS A 101 -4.96 -15.06 20.48
C LYS A 101 -4.54 -13.59 20.60
N ALA A 102 -3.52 -13.19 19.83
CA ALA A 102 -3.05 -11.82 19.71
C ALA A 102 -2.66 -11.57 18.25
N THR A 103 -3.54 -10.89 17.50
CA THR A 103 -3.27 -10.44 16.14
C THR A 103 -2.00 -9.62 16.06
N HIS A 104 -1.23 -9.79 14.99
CA HIS A 104 -0.14 -8.87 14.65
C HIS A 104 -0.12 -8.48 13.17
N SER A 105 0.76 -7.54 12.82
CA SER A 105 0.88 -7.04 11.44
C SER A 105 1.12 -8.10 10.34
N TYR A 106 1.59 -9.31 10.69
CA TYR A 106 1.84 -10.37 9.69
C TYR A 106 0.55 -11.03 9.17
N GLU A 107 -0.48 -11.29 9.98
CA GLU A 107 -1.79 -11.77 9.49
C GLU A 107 -2.42 -10.72 8.57
N ALA A 108 -2.38 -9.45 8.99
CA ALA A 108 -2.90 -8.36 8.20
C ALA A 108 -2.17 -8.23 6.86
N ALA A 109 -0.84 -8.38 6.84
CA ALA A 109 -0.05 -8.38 5.61
C ALA A 109 -0.41 -9.58 4.70
N PHE A 110 -0.59 -10.77 5.26
CA PHE A 110 -0.99 -11.97 4.53
C PHE A 110 -2.39 -11.83 3.91
N ILE A 111 -3.39 -11.44 4.70
CA ILE A 111 -4.76 -11.18 4.25
C ILE A 111 -4.79 -10.07 3.18
N THR A 112 -4.06 -8.97 3.39
CA THR A 112 -3.94 -7.87 2.42
C THR A 112 -3.34 -8.35 1.09
N SER A 113 -2.33 -9.21 1.15
CA SER A 113 -1.69 -9.78 -0.04
C SER A 113 -2.64 -10.69 -0.80
N PHE A 114 -3.36 -11.57 -0.09
CA PHE A 114 -4.38 -12.45 -0.66
C PHE A 114 -5.49 -11.66 -1.36
N ILE A 115 -6.10 -10.69 -0.69
CA ILE A 115 -7.19 -9.88 -1.25
C ILE A 115 -6.73 -9.15 -2.51
N ARG A 116 -5.57 -8.47 -2.49
CA ARG A 116 -5.06 -7.72 -3.65
C ARG A 116 -4.77 -8.63 -4.83
N LYS A 117 -4.19 -9.80 -4.60
CA LYS A 117 -3.96 -10.81 -5.66
C LYS A 117 -5.28 -11.19 -6.34
N HIS A 118 -6.32 -11.48 -5.58
CA HIS A 118 -7.59 -11.90 -6.16
C HIS A 118 -8.36 -10.74 -6.81
N LEU A 119 -8.26 -9.51 -6.31
CA LEU A 119 -8.74 -8.31 -7.01
C LEU A 119 -8.05 -8.13 -8.37
N LEU A 120 -6.74 -8.31 -8.40
CA LEU A 120 -5.93 -8.27 -9.61
C LEU A 120 -6.36 -9.36 -10.61
N ILE A 121 -6.51 -10.61 -10.18
CA ILE A 121 -6.95 -11.74 -11.02
C ILE A 121 -8.36 -11.50 -11.58
N LYS A 122 -9.29 -11.07 -10.72
CA LYS A 122 -10.69 -10.81 -11.13
C LYS A 122 -10.86 -9.49 -11.88
N GLY A 123 -9.80 -8.70 -12.03
CA GLY A 123 -9.84 -7.43 -12.75
C GLY A 123 -10.66 -6.35 -12.07
N LYS A 124 -10.80 -6.40 -10.74
CA LYS A 124 -11.52 -5.39 -9.96
C LYS A 124 -10.60 -4.22 -9.67
N SER A 125 -11.10 -2.99 -9.82
CA SER A 125 -10.29 -1.80 -9.54
C SER A 125 -10.03 -1.69 -8.04
N TYR A 126 -8.79 -1.39 -7.67
CA TYR A 126 -8.39 -1.32 -6.26
C TYR A 126 -7.30 -0.28 -6.05
N SER A 127 -7.14 0.11 -4.80
CA SER A 127 -6.11 1.01 -4.34
C SER A 127 -5.48 0.50 -3.05
N PHE A 128 -4.25 0.92 -2.79
CA PHE A 128 -3.58 0.61 -1.54
C PHE A 128 -2.51 1.65 -1.22
N GLU A 129 -2.19 1.73 0.06
CA GLU A 129 -1.03 2.47 0.54
C GLU A 129 0.18 1.55 0.67
N THR A 130 1.36 2.10 0.38
CA THR A 130 2.61 1.39 0.63
C THR A 130 3.73 2.37 0.92
N VAL A 131 4.70 1.94 1.73
CA VAL A 131 5.97 2.65 1.81
C VAL A 131 6.75 2.53 0.49
N MET A 132 6.53 1.45 -0.27
CA MET A 132 7.28 1.14 -1.50
C MET A 132 8.79 0.98 -1.27
N SER A 133 9.19 0.53 -0.07
CA SER A 133 10.60 0.29 0.27
C SER A 133 11.13 -1.06 -0.22
N HIS A 134 10.31 -1.90 -0.85
CA HIS A 134 10.70 -3.22 -1.35
C HIS A 134 10.33 -3.37 -2.83
N PRO A 135 11.22 -3.95 -3.68
CA PRO A 135 10.99 -4.07 -5.13
C PRO A 135 9.71 -4.81 -5.52
N SER A 136 9.21 -5.72 -4.67
CA SER A 136 7.95 -6.45 -4.94
C SER A 136 6.71 -5.57 -5.15
N LYS A 137 6.76 -4.28 -4.81
CA LYS A 137 5.68 -3.33 -5.15
C LYS A 137 5.74 -2.91 -6.62
N LEU A 138 6.92 -2.89 -7.23
CA LEU A 138 7.11 -2.70 -8.67
C LEU A 138 6.53 -3.88 -9.45
N ASP A 139 6.75 -5.11 -8.96
CA ASP A 139 6.18 -6.32 -9.56
C ASP A 139 4.65 -6.28 -9.59
N GLU A 140 4.01 -5.84 -8.50
CA GLU A 140 2.56 -5.70 -8.43
C GLU A 140 2.01 -4.68 -9.44
N ILE A 141 2.71 -3.56 -9.65
CA ILE A 141 2.36 -2.55 -10.68
C ILE A 141 2.54 -3.15 -12.09
N MET A 142 3.63 -3.86 -12.32
CA MET A 142 3.92 -4.52 -13.60
C MET A 142 2.86 -5.57 -13.94
N ASP A 143 2.45 -6.39 -12.98
CA ASP A 143 1.43 -7.42 -13.18
C ASP A 143 0.04 -6.83 -13.45
N ALA A 144 -0.30 -5.72 -12.78
CA ALA A 144 -1.51 -4.96 -13.07
C ALA A 144 -1.51 -4.44 -14.52
N LYS A 145 -0.38 -3.89 -14.98
CA LYS A 145 -0.24 -3.42 -16.36
C LYS A 145 -0.40 -4.56 -17.37
N LYS A 146 0.25 -5.71 -17.13
CA LYS A 146 0.11 -6.92 -17.96
C LYS A 146 -1.34 -7.41 -18.04
N LYS A 147 -2.12 -7.23 -16.97
CA LYS A 147 -3.56 -7.58 -16.90
C LYS A 147 -4.49 -6.47 -17.41
N GLY A 148 -3.95 -5.43 -18.03
CA GLY A 148 -4.71 -4.36 -18.68
C GLY A 148 -5.30 -3.32 -17.71
N PHE A 149 -4.77 -3.22 -16.49
CA PHE A 149 -5.14 -2.14 -15.58
C PHE A 149 -4.51 -0.82 -16.05
N LYS A 150 -5.25 0.28 -15.91
CA LYS A 150 -4.66 1.61 -15.90
C LYS A 150 -4.05 1.89 -14.53
N THR A 151 -2.75 2.14 -14.49
CA THR A 151 -1.99 2.28 -13.25
C THR A 151 -1.73 3.75 -12.92
N TYR A 152 -2.07 4.14 -11.69
CA TYR A 152 -1.88 5.49 -11.17
C TYR A 152 -1.01 5.43 -9.92
N MET A 153 -0.04 6.33 -9.83
CA MET A 153 0.74 6.55 -8.61
C MET A 153 0.47 7.93 -8.03
N TYR A 154 0.31 7.98 -6.73
CA TYR A 154 0.26 9.18 -5.92
C TYR A 154 1.40 9.08 -4.92
N PHE A 155 2.52 9.71 -5.23
CA PHE A 155 3.72 9.62 -4.42
C PHE A 155 3.86 10.86 -3.53
N VAL A 156 4.13 10.68 -2.24
CA VAL A 156 4.36 11.78 -1.30
C VAL A 156 5.82 11.76 -0.84
N CYS A 157 6.56 12.77 -1.28
CA CYS A 157 7.92 13.07 -0.87
C CYS A 157 7.94 13.89 0.42
N ILE A 158 9.05 13.77 1.15
CA ILE A 158 9.44 14.61 2.27
C ILE A 158 10.93 14.92 2.07
N GLU A 159 11.38 16.10 2.44
CA GLU A 159 12.77 16.57 2.25
C GLU A 159 13.77 15.79 3.11
N ASP A 160 13.40 15.51 4.37
CA ASP A 160 14.28 14.90 5.37
C ASP A 160 13.57 13.77 6.15
N PRO A 161 14.18 12.58 6.32
CA PRO A 161 13.63 11.51 7.17
C PRO A 161 13.40 11.92 8.64
N LEU A 162 14.07 12.95 9.16
CA LEU A 162 13.81 13.49 10.50
C LEU A 162 12.39 14.05 10.64
N ILE A 163 11.85 14.66 9.57
CA ILE A 163 10.44 15.10 9.54
C ILE A 163 9.51 13.88 9.65
N ASN A 164 9.87 12.75 9.03
CA ASN A 164 9.10 11.51 9.15
C ASN A 164 9.10 10.98 10.57
N ILE A 165 10.26 10.97 11.23
CA ILE A 165 10.42 10.52 12.62
C ILE A 165 9.54 11.37 13.54
N SER A 166 9.68 12.70 13.49
CA SER A 166 8.87 13.61 14.31
C SER A 166 7.37 13.42 14.10
N ARG A 167 6.91 13.19 12.86
CA ARG A 167 5.49 12.91 12.59
C ARG A 167 5.03 11.55 13.12
N ILE A 168 5.91 10.56 13.16
CA ILE A 168 5.62 9.25 13.72
C ILE A 168 5.52 9.33 15.25
N GLU A 169 6.40 10.09 15.90
CA GLU A 169 6.34 10.34 17.36
C GLU A 169 5.01 11.03 17.72
N ASN A 170 4.69 12.13 17.04
CA ASN A 170 3.44 12.88 17.25
C ASN A 170 2.18 12.02 17.08
N ARG A 171 2.17 11.04 16.17
CA ARG A 171 1.01 10.13 16.02
C ARG A 171 1.01 9.02 17.07
N VAL A 172 2.18 8.58 17.54
CA VAL A 172 2.29 7.57 18.61
C VAL A 172 1.73 8.13 19.92
N GLU A 173 1.99 9.39 20.23
CA GLU A 173 1.35 10.11 21.34
C GLU A 173 -0.19 10.11 21.25
N LYS A 174 -0.72 10.04 20.03
CA LYS A 174 -2.17 9.95 19.75
C LYS A 174 -2.67 8.52 19.60
N GLY A 175 -1.90 7.51 20.03
CA GLY A 175 -2.27 6.09 19.98
C GLY A 175 -1.96 5.38 18.65
N GLY A 176 -1.14 5.98 17.79
CA GLY A 176 -0.66 5.35 16.55
C GLY A 176 0.46 4.32 16.78
N HIS A 177 0.78 3.54 15.74
CA HIS A 177 1.83 2.52 15.83
C HIS A 177 3.25 3.11 15.72
N PRO A 178 4.19 2.71 16.60
CA PRO A 178 5.58 3.12 16.51
C PRO A 178 6.29 2.44 15.35
N VAL A 179 7.34 3.10 14.82
CA VAL A 179 8.27 2.52 13.85
C VAL A 179 9.67 2.91 14.30
N PRO A 180 10.61 1.96 14.48
CA PRO A 180 11.98 2.28 14.87
C PRO A 180 12.62 3.29 13.89
N GLU A 181 13.31 4.29 14.42
CA GLU A 181 13.91 5.38 13.62
C GLU A 181 14.84 4.85 12.52
N GLU A 182 15.73 3.91 12.85
CA GLU A 182 16.61 3.24 11.89
C GLU A 182 15.84 2.64 10.70
N LYS A 183 14.64 2.12 10.96
CA LYS A 183 13.75 1.51 9.96
C LYS A 183 13.08 2.58 9.12
N VAL A 184 12.75 3.72 9.71
CA VAL A 184 12.21 4.90 8.99
C VAL A 184 13.25 5.43 8.01
N VAL A 185 14.49 5.68 8.47
CA VAL A 185 15.59 6.20 7.64
C VAL A 185 15.94 5.21 6.52
N LYS A 186 16.11 3.92 6.85
CA LYS A 186 16.37 2.89 5.82
C LYS A 186 15.26 2.86 4.76
N ARG A 187 14.00 2.87 5.19
CA ARG A 187 12.85 2.84 4.27
C ARG A 187 12.75 4.11 3.44
N TYR A 188 13.09 5.28 3.98
CA TYR A 188 13.14 6.54 3.26
C TYR A 188 14.01 6.41 2.00
N HIS A 189 15.27 6.00 2.18
CA HIS A 189 16.20 5.81 1.04
C HIS A 189 15.75 4.72 0.08
N SER A 190 15.32 3.54 0.58
CA SER A 190 14.81 2.47 -0.30
C SER A 190 13.58 2.91 -1.10
N THR A 191 12.71 3.74 -0.52
CA THR A 191 11.52 4.26 -1.19
C THR A 191 11.89 5.20 -2.34
N LEU A 192 12.86 6.09 -2.12
CA LEU A 192 13.37 6.99 -3.17
C LEU A 192 14.08 6.20 -4.29
N ASN A 193 14.87 5.17 -3.94
CA ASN A 193 15.51 4.30 -4.94
C ASN A 193 14.49 3.57 -5.82
N ASN A 194 13.33 3.19 -5.26
CA ASN A 194 12.26 2.55 -6.01
C ASN A 194 11.37 3.53 -6.79
N LEU A 195 11.42 4.84 -6.49
CA LEU A 195 10.57 5.83 -7.13
C LEU A 195 10.79 5.88 -8.64
N PHE A 196 12.04 6.03 -9.09
CA PHE A 196 12.33 6.16 -10.53
C PHE A 196 11.90 4.94 -11.35
N PRO A 197 12.21 3.69 -10.96
CA PRO A 197 11.63 2.50 -11.58
C PRO A 197 10.09 2.52 -11.60
N ALA A 198 9.46 2.92 -10.50
CA ALA A 198 8.00 2.95 -10.41
C ALA A 198 7.37 3.97 -11.37
N LEU A 199 7.97 5.16 -11.51
CA LEU A 199 7.53 6.20 -12.44
C LEU A 199 7.58 5.73 -13.90
N LYS A 200 8.51 4.83 -14.25
CA LYS A 200 8.57 4.22 -15.59
C LYS A 200 7.48 3.17 -15.83
N LEU A 201 6.99 2.52 -14.76
CA LEU A 201 6.01 1.44 -14.87
C LEU A 201 4.58 1.98 -15.01
N VAL A 202 4.24 3.03 -14.26
CA VAL A 202 2.85 3.52 -14.19
C VAL A 202 2.42 4.31 -15.43
N ASP A 203 1.11 4.33 -15.72
CA ASP A 203 0.55 5.13 -16.82
C ASP A 203 0.50 6.62 -16.47
N LYS A 204 0.24 6.93 -15.20
CA LYS A 204 0.25 8.30 -14.67
C LYS A 204 0.78 8.35 -13.25
N ALA A 205 1.64 9.30 -12.94
CA ALA A 205 2.07 9.58 -11.58
C ALA A 205 1.80 11.04 -11.21
N TYR A 206 1.55 11.28 -9.93
CA TYR A 206 1.47 12.59 -9.31
C TYR A 206 2.41 12.59 -8.10
N ILE A 207 3.28 13.58 -8.02
CA ILE A 207 4.35 13.64 -7.03
C ILE A 207 4.10 14.89 -6.18
N PHE A 208 3.84 14.65 -4.91
CA PHE A 208 3.52 15.65 -3.92
C PHE A 208 4.70 15.86 -2.99
N ASP A 209 4.96 17.10 -2.62
CA ASP A 209 5.81 17.46 -1.50
C ASP A 209 4.91 17.74 -0.30
N ASN A 210 5.24 17.17 0.85
CA ASN A 210 4.56 17.42 2.11
C ASN A 210 5.54 17.76 3.23
N SER A 211 6.67 18.40 2.90
CA SER A 211 7.71 18.80 3.85
C SER A 211 7.28 20.00 4.70
N THR A 212 6.42 20.85 4.16
CA THR A 212 5.89 22.04 4.85
C THR A 212 4.50 21.77 5.46
N GLN A 213 3.80 22.83 5.90
CA GLN A 213 2.44 22.73 6.44
C GLN A 213 1.40 22.33 5.39
N GLU A 214 1.66 22.60 4.11
CA GLU A 214 0.74 22.30 3.01
C GLU A 214 1.32 21.24 2.09
N MET A 215 0.50 20.24 1.73
CA MET A 215 0.84 19.27 0.71
C MET A 215 0.66 19.88 -0.68
N ARG A 216 1.71 19.88 -1.50
CA ARG A 216 1.74 20.52 -2.83
C ARG A 216 2.09 19.53 -3.92
N LEU A 217 1.32 19.52 -5.00
CA LEU A 217 1.69 18.80 -6.22
C LEU A 217 2.81 19.56 -6.92
N PHE A 218 4.01 18.99 -7.00
CA PHE A 218 5.15 19.66 -7.65
C PHE A 218 5.57 19.01 -8.97
N ALA A 219 5.13 17.77 -9.24
CA ALA A 219 5.37 17.14 -10.53
C ALA A 219 4.32 16.10 -10.90
N GLN A 220 4.17 15.83 -12.19
CA GLN A 220 3.40 14.70 -12.70
C GLN A 220 4.18 13.95 -13.80
N VAL A 221 3.92 12.66 -13.93
CA VAL A 221 4.37 11.86 -15.08
C VAL A 221 3.16 11.45 -15.89
N LYS A 222 3.18 11.72 -17.20
CA LYS A 222 2.13 11.32 -18.14
C LYS A 222 2.78 10.96 -19.47
N LYS A 223 2.43 9.80 -20.05
CA LYS A 223 3.02 9.34 -21.33
C LYS A 223 4.55 9.34 -21.32
N SER A 224 5.16 8.95 -20.20
CA SER A 224 6.63 8.94 -20.00
C SER A 224 7.31 10.32 -20.01
N GLU A 225 6.55 11.41 -20.01
CA GLU A 225 7.06 12.77 -19.84
C GLU A 225 6.87 13.20 -18.38
N LEU A 226 7.92 13.79 -17.81
CA LEU A 226 7.89 14.44 -16.50
C LEU A 226 7.60 15.92 -16.68
N GLU A 227 6.52 16.39 -16.06
CA GLU A 227 6.17 17.80 -15.99
C GLU A 227 6.36 18.27 -14.55
N ILE A 228 7.17 19.32 -14.35
CA ILE A 228 7.43 19.92 -13.05
C ILE A 228 6.67 21.24 -12.95
N PHE A 229 5.86 21.37 -11.90
CA PHE A 229 5.12 22.58 -11.59
C PHE A 229 6.02 23.49 -10.77
N ILE A 230 6.65 24.46 -11.42
CA ILE A 230 7.43 25.48 -10.74
C ILE A 230 6.47 26.50 -10.13
N GLN A 231 6.23 26.41 -8.82
CA GLN A 231 5.70 27.54 -8.06
C GLN A 231 6.86 28.12 -7.24
N HIS A 232 7.39 29.25 -7.72
CA HIS A 232 8.48 30.04 -7.13
C HIS A 232 9.81 29.27 -6.93
N LEU A 233 10.53 29.05 -8.04
CA LEU A 233 11.99 29.02 -7.94
C LEU A 233 12.46 30.38 -7.43
N LEU A 234 13.25 30.37 -6.36
CA LEU A 234 14.03 31.50 -5.86
C LEU A 234 14.50 32.36 -7.04
N LYS A 235 14.15 33.65 -7.01
CA LYS A 235 14.97 34.65 -7.70
C LYS A 235 16.36 34.52 -7.07
N ILE A 236 17.28 33.90 -7.82
CA ILE A 236 18.71 33.90 -7.49
C ILE A 236 19.19 35.35 -7.50
#